data_AF-A0A7C4S1V8-F1
#
_entry.id   AF-A0A7C4S1V8-F1
#
_cell.length_a   1.000
_cell.length_b   1.000
_cell.length_c   1.000
_cell.angle_alpha   90.00
_cell.angle_beta   90.00
_cell.angle_gamma   90.00
#
_symmetry.space_group_name_H-M   'P 1'
#
loop_
_entity.id
_entity.type
_entity.pdbx_description
1 polymer ?
#
loop_
_entity_poly.entity_id
_entity_poly.type
_entity_poly.pdbx_seq_one_letter_code
_entity_poly.pdbx_strand_id
1 'polypeptide(L)'
;MLCYDDALGDLLPAYSGLEVLGGAMTRCSPLAHRAAWMRARDFLRDERALAAPAEFAAYLRQYNIAYLVVPTRRLDAYLGSLPGVSLCLAEGRYGVFRTEPGGWTYVLGGPADARPAVRAGPNRIRIKGAPAGRFTLKYHYLDTLEAPAGVRLFPAPAPRDPAPFIGVDNAAGLSSFEIVNTGRLF
;
A
#
# COMPACT_ATOMS: atom_id res chain seq x y z
N MET A 1 -2.79 6.07 0.79
CA MET A 1 -2.39 7.26 1.58
C MET A 1 -1.66 6.79 2.84
N LEU A 2 -0.68 7.54 3.32
CA LEU A 2 0.00 7.28 4.59
C LEU A 2 -0.39 8.38 5.59
N CYS A 3 -0.95 8.01 6.74
CA CYS A 3 -1.34 8.98 7.77
C CYS A 3 -0.56 8.74 9.07
N TYR A 4 0.16 9.76 9.54
CA TYR A 4 0.95 9.67 10.77
C TYR A 4 0.09 9.52 12.03
N ASP A 5 -1.04 10.22 12.05
CA ASP A 5 -1.91 10.34 13.21
C ASP A 5 -2.89 9.16 13.29
N ASP A 6 -2.95 8.52 14.45
CA ASP A 6 -3.74 7.31 14.63
C ASP A 6 -5.25 7.59 14.55
N ALA A 7 -5.74 8.70 15.11
CA ALA A 7 -7.18 9.00 15.08
C ALA A 7 -7.62 9.44 13.68
N LEU A 8 -6.84 10.31 13.05
CA LEU A 8 -7.13 10.77 11.69
C LEU A 8 -7.00 9.62 10.68
N GLY A 9 -6.01 8.73 10.87
CA GLY A 9 -5.80 7.56 10.02
C GLY A 9 -7.00 6.59 10.01
N ASP A 10 -7.72 6.46 11.13
CA ASP A 10 -8.93 5.64 11.20
C ASP A 10 -10.15 6.31 10.52
N LEU A 11 -10.20 7.65 10.49
CA LEU A 11 -11.32 8.42 9.91
C LEU A 11 -11.17 8.65 8.41
N LEU A 12 -9.95 8.90 7.93
CA LEU A 12 -9.68 9.28 6.55
C LEU A 12 -10.27 8.34 5.47
N PRO A 13 -10.29 7.00 5.64
CA PRO A 13 -10.91 6.12 4.64
C PRO A 13 -12.37 6.48 4.36
N ALA A 14 -13.14 6.83 5.40
CA ALA A 14 -14.56 7.13 5.28
C ALA A 14 -14.84 8.44 4.52
N TYR A 15 -13.95 9.44 4.66
CA TYR A 15 -14.13 10.76 4.05
C TYR A 15 -13.43 10.92 2.70
N SER A 16 -12.31 10.23 2.48
CA SER A 16 -11.51 10.35 1.26
C SER A 16 -11.81 9.28 0.22
N GLY A 17 -12.38 8.14 0.63
CA GLY A 17 -12.50 6.96 -0.22
C GLY A 17 -11.15 6.35 -0.62
N LEU A 18 -10.04 6.81 -0.02
CA LEU A 18 -8.71 6.30 -0.26
C LEU A 18 -8.35 5.22 0.75
N GLU A 19 -7.56 4.25 0.31
CA GLU A 19 -6.93 3.28 1.21
C GLU A 19 -5.88 3.99 2.06
N VAL A 20 -5.90 3.76 3.37
CA VAL A 20 -5.00 4.40 4.33
C VAL A 20 -4.13 3.36 5.00
N LEU A 21 -2.83 3.63 4.97
CA LEU A 21 -1.83 2.98 5.79
C LEU A 21 -1.61 3.92 6.98
N GLY A 22 -2.03 3.51 8.17
CA GLY A 22 -2.15 4.39 9.34
C GLY A 22 -3.28 3.93 10.24
N GLY A 23 -3.50 4.66 11.34
CA GLY A 23 -4.64 4.44 12.21
C GLY A 23 -4.34 3.62 13.47
N ALA A 24 -5.13 3.82 14.53
CA ALA A 24 -5.01 3.06 15.76
C ALA A 24 -5.39 1.59 15.52
N MET A 25 -6.38 1.33 14.66
CA MET A 25 -6.83 -0.02 14.33
C MET A 25 -5.73 -0.84 13.66
N THR A 26 -5.03 -0.26 12.69
CA THR A 26 -3.88 -0.91 12.04
C THR A 26 -2.75 -1.17 13.02
N ARG A 27 -2.45 -0.21 13.91
CA ARG A 27 -1.39 -0.36 14.93
C ARG A 27 -1.68 -1.49 15.91
N CYS A 28 -2.93 -1.60 16.35
CA CYS A 28 -3.36 -2.60 17.33
C CYS A 28 -3.70 -3.95 16.69
N SER A 29 -3.69 -4.06 15.36
CA SER A 29 -3.93 -5.31 14.65
C SER A 29 -2.94 -6.39 15.11
N PRO A 30 -3.39 -7.59 15.49
CA PRO A 30 -2.49 -8.68 15.84
C PRO A 30 -1.75 -9.25 14.63
N LEU A 31 -2.16 -8.88 13.41
CA LEU A 31 -1.66 -9.44 12.17
C LEU A 31 -0.32 -8.81 11.75
N ALA A 32 0.52 -9.60 11.08
CA ALA A 32 1.85 -9.18 10.63
C ALA A 32 1.83 -7.94 9.71
N HIS A 33 0.71 -7.70 9.01
CA HIS A 33 0.54 -6.54 8.12
C HIS A 33 0.70 -5.19 8.82
N ARG A 34 0.56 -5.12 10.16
CA ARG A 34 0.85 -3.89 10.91
C ARG A 34 2.30 -3.42 10.73
N ALA A 35 3.22 -4.33 10.37
CA ALA A 35 4.63 -4.02 10.14
C ALA A 35 4.83 -2.95 9.06
N ALA A 36 4.01 -2.94 8.02
CA ALA A 36 4.03 -1.90 6.99
C ALA A 36 3.77 -0.52 7.61
N TRP A 37 2.84 -0.41 8.55
CA TRP A 37 2.54 0.82 9.28
C TRP A 37 3.61 1.20 10.28
N MET A 38 4.08 0.25 11.09
CA MET A 38 5.15 0.50 12.06
C MET A 38 6.41 1.05 11.39
N ARG A 39 6.81 0.49 10.25
CA ARG A 39 7.96 0.96 9.48
C ARG A 39 7.77 2.35 8.90
N ALA A 40 6.57 2.66 8.40
CA ALA A 40 6.24 4.02 7.97
C ALA A 40 6.41 5.03 9.09
N ARG A 41 5.94 4.67 10.29
CA ARG A 41 6.05 5.51 11.48
C ARG A 41 7.50 5.72 11.90
N ASP A 42 8.37 4.72 11.71
CA ASP A 42 9.81 4.88 11.95
C ASP A 42 10.44 5.91 11.01
N PHE A 43 10.11 5.87 9.71
CA PHE A 43 10.52 6.91 8.74
C PHE A 43 10.07 8.32 9.16
N LEU A 44 8.88 8.42 9.76
CA LEU A 44 8.27 9.71 10.13
C LEU A 44 8.63 10.18 11.55
N ARG A 45 9.27 9.33 12.38
CA ARG A 45 9.57 9.64 13.79
C ARG A 45 11.01 10.07 14.02
N ASP A 46 11.97 9.53 13.26
CA ASP A 46 13.39 9.74 13.51
C ASP A 46 14.04 10.58 12.40
N GLU A 47 14.66 11.70 12.78
CA GLU A 47 15.47 12.53 11.89
C GLU A 47 16.64 11.75 11.25
N ARG A 48 17.06 10.64 11.85
CA ARG A 48 18.06 9.72 11.28
C ARG A 48 17.48 8.74 10.26
N ALA A 49 16.19 8.41 10.33
CA ALA A 49 15.51 7.67 9.26
C ALA A 49 15.32 8.56 8.01
N LEU A 50 15.35 9.88 8.19
CA LEU A 50 15.45 10.87 7.11
C LEU A 50 16.80 10.79 6.36
N ALA A 51 17.81 10.10 6.91
CA ALA A 51 19.12 9.90 6.28
C ALA A 51 19.11 8.83 5.16
N ALA A 52 17.98 8.14 4.93
CA ALA A 52 17.82 7.21 3.81
C ALA A 52 16.68 7.60 2.83
N PRO A 53 16.74 8.78 2.17
CA PRO A 53 15.72 9.25 1.22
C PRO A 53 15.33 8.23 0.15
N ALA A 54 16.32 7.50 -0.37
CA ALA A 54 16.09 6.47 -1.39
C ALA A 54 15.28 5.28 -0.86
N GLU A 55 15.48 4.87 0.40
CA GLU A 55 14.70 3.81 1.01
C GLU A 55 13.28 4.24 1.29
N PHE A 56 13.09 5.47 1.77
CA PHE A 56 11.74 5.99 1.98
C PHE A 56 11.00 6.14 0.65
N ALA A 57 11.64 6.67 -0.40
CA ALA A 57 11.05 6.73 -1.74
C ALA A 57 10.69 5.34 -2.30
N ALA A 58 11.54 4.33 -2.06
CA ALA A 58 11.23 2.95 -2.41
C ALA A 58 10.04 2.39 -1.63
N TYR A 59 9.94 2.68 -0.34
CA TYR A 59 8.79 2.33 0.50
C TYR A 59 7.49 2.98 -0.03
N LEU A 60 7.51 4.27 -0.36
CA LEU A 60 6.36 4.98 -0.92
C LEU A 60 5.88 4.33 -2.24
N ARG A 61 6.80 3.91 -3.11
CA ARG A 61 6.47 3.13 -4.33
C ARG A 61 5.94 1.73 -4.04
N GLN A 62 6.48 1.07 -3.02
CA GLN A 62 6.10 -0.29 -2.66
C GLN A 62 4.63 -0.35 -2.21
N TYR A 63 4.13 0.65 -1.50
CA TYR A 63 2.74 0.68 -1.02
C TYR A 63 1.84 1.66 -1.79
N ASN A 64 2.26 2.12 -2.97
CA ASN A 64 1.52 3.08 -3.80
C ASN A 64 1.02 4.30 -2.99
N ILE A 65 1.88 4.80 -2.10
CA ILE A 65 1.56 5.97 -1.29
C ILE A 65 1.57 7.19 -2.21
N ALA A 66 0.39 7.78 -2.38
CA ALA A 66 0.16 9.00 -3.17
C ALA A 66 0.10 10.28 -2.34
N TYR A 67 -0.23 10.14 -1.06
CA TYR A 67 -0.35 11.24 -0.12
C TYR A 67 0.23 10.85 1.23
N LEU A 68 0.94 11.78 1.85
CA LEU A 68 1.39 11.76 3.24
C LEU A 68 0.59 12.77 4.03
N VAL A 69 0.08 12.38 5.20
CA VAL A 69 -0.54 13.29 6.17
C VAL A 69 0.28 13.25 7.44
N VAL A 70 1.00 14.33 7.72
CA VAL A 70 1.99 14.41 8.81
C VAL A 70 1.86 15.73 9.58
N PRO A 71 2.37 15.85 10.81
CA PRO A 71 2.41 17.13 11.51
C PRO A 71 3.35 18.15 10.82
N THR A 72 2.89 19.39 10.58
CA THR A 72 3.61 20.45 9.83
C THR A 72 4.92 20.92 10.46
N ARG A 73 5.12 20.71 11.76
CA ARG A 73 6.20 21.42 12.48
C ARG A 73 7.52 20.66 12.56
N ARG A 74 7.61 19.44 12.01
CA ARG A 74 8.79 18.58 12.19
C ARG A 74 9.38 18.00 10.90
N LEU A 75 8.61 17.93 9.81
CA LEU A 75 9.03 17.19 8.62
C LEU A 75 9.00 18.00 7.33
N ASP A 76 8.49 19.23 7.32
CA ASP A 76 8.26 20.00 6.10
C ASP A 76 9.54 20.25 5.29
N ALA A 77 10.63 20.65 5.95
CA ALA A 77 11.91 20.87 5.28
C ALA A 77 12.51 19.57 4.71
N TYR A 78 12.32 18.45 5.41
CA TYR A 78 12.79 17.15 4.93
C TYR A 78 11.92 16.65 3.76
N LEU A 79 10.61 16.58 3.94
CA LEU A 79 9.68 16.09 2.92
C LEU A 79 9.75 16.96 1.67
N GLY A 80 9.90 18.28 1.83
CA GLY A 80 10.13 19.20 0.71
C GLY A 80 11.47 19.00 -0.02
N SER A 81 12.45 18.33 0.60
CA SER A 81 13.73 17.98 -0.04
C SER A 81 13.69 16.64 -0.80
N LEU A 82 12.65 15.83 -0.59
CA LEU A 82 12.51 14.54 -1.28
C LEU A 82 12.07 14.75 -2.74
N PRO A 83 12.76 14.14 -3.72
CA PRO A 83 12.34 14.19 -5.11
C PRO A 83 10.92 13.66 -5.31
N GLY A 84 10.09 14.45 -5.98
CA GLY A 84 8.70 14.09 -6.26
C GLY A 84 7.77 14.18 -5.04
N VAL A 85 8.17 14.85 -3.96
CA VAL A 85 7.29 15.12 -2.82
C VAL A 85 7.03 16.62 -2.73
N SER A 86 5.76 17.02 -2.64
CA SER A 86 5.37 18.42 -2.58
C SER A 86 4.23 18.63 -1.60
N LEU A 87 4.30 19.72 -0.83
CA LEU A 87 3.22 20.14 0.06
C LEU A 87 2.03 20.61 -0.79
N CYS A 88 0.86 20.01 -0.58
CA CYS A 88 -0.39 20.39 -1.26
C CYS A 88 -1.29 21.23 -0.37
N LEU A 89 -1.33 20.93 0.93
CA LEU A 89 -2.20 21.59 1.89
C LEU A 89 -1.49 21.62 3.24
N ALA A 90 -1.54 22.77 3.92
CA ALA A 90 -1.21 22.88 5.33
C ALA A 90 -2.44 23.42 6.05
N GLU A 91 -3.02 22.63 6.95
CA GLU A 91 -4.23 22.97 7.69
C GLU A 91 -4.03 22.66 9.18
N GLY A 92 -4.19 23.69 10.02
CA GLY A 92 -3.91 23.60 11.45
C GLY A 92 -2.54 23.01 11.78
N ARG A 93 -2.53 21.81 12.36
CA ARG A 93 -1.29 21.10 12.76
C ARG A 93 -0.78 20.09 11.74
N TYR A 94 -1.45 19.90 10.59
CA TYR A 94 -1.13 18.86 9.62
C TYR A 94 -0.79 19.41 8.24
N GLY A 95 0.23 18.82 7.63
CA GLY A 95 0.61 18.99 6.24
C GLY A 95 0.21 17.76 5.45
N VAL A 96 -0.38 17.98 4.28
CA VAL A 96 -0.67 16.96 3.28
C VAL A 96 0.32 17.13 2.14
N PHE A 97 1.18 16.12 1.95
CA PHE A 97 2.15 16.10 0.87
C PHE A 97 1.69 15.10 -0.19
N ARG A 98 1.73 15.49 -1.45
CA ARG A 98 1.61 14.57 -2.57
C ARG A 98 2.99 13.97 -2.86
N THR A 99 3.00 12.70 -3.21
CA THR A 99 4.19 11.95 -3.59
C THR A 99 4.04 11.55 -5.06
N GLU A 100 5.11 11.57 -5.84
CA GLU A 100 5.12 11.14 -7.24
C GLU A 100 6.43 10.41 -7.57
N PRO A 101 6.73 9.28 -6.90
CA PRO A 101 8.06 8.67 -6.99
C PRO A 101 8.36 7.95 -8.32
N GLY A 102 7.60 8.20 -9.40
CA GLY A 102 7.88 7.70 -10.75
C GLY A 102 7.14 6.43 -11.17
N GLY A 103 5.80 6.46 -11.16
CA GLY A 103 4.96 5.40 -11.72
C GLY A 103 4.44 4.40 -10.66
N TRP A 104 3.23 4.64 -10.18
CA TRP A 104 2.54 3.67 -9.34
C TRP A 104 2.06 2.49 -10.19
N THR A 105 2.24 1.29 -9.66
CA THR A 105 1.66 0.07 -10.21
C THR A 105 1.24 -0.80 -9.05
N TYR A 106 0.07 -1.41 -9.15
CA TYR A 106 -0.38 -2.42 -8.20
C TYR A 106 0.23 -3.79 -8.49
N VAL A 107 0.85 -3.97 -9.64
CA VAL A 107 1.40 -5.25 -10.10
C VAL A 107 2.92 -5.17 -10.29
N LEU A 108 3.61 -6.20 -9.80
CA LEU A 108 5.03 -6.47 -10.00
C LEU A 108 5.19 -7.77 -10.82
N GLY A 109 6.17 -7.78 -11.72
CA GLY A 109 6.33 -8.88 -12.68
C GLY A 109 5.21 -8.94 -13.72
N GLY A 110 5.19 -9.99 -14.54
CA GLY A 110 4.28 -10.10 -15.69
C GLY A 110 4.74 -9.25 -16.90
N PRO A 111 3.92 -9.18 -17.96
CA PRO A 111 4.22 -8.39 -19.17
C PRO A 111 4.46 -6.90 -18.86
N ALA A 112 5.49 -6.30 -19.46
CA ALA A 112 5.95 -4.95 -19.15
C ALA A 112 4.90 -3.84 -19.41
N ASP A 113 3.96 -4.11 -20.33
CA ASP A 113 2.88 -3.25 -20.77
C ASP A 113 1.58 -3.43 -19.97
N ALA A 114 1.49 -4.44 -19.11
CA ALA A 114 0.29 -4.66 -18.30
C ALA A 114 0.04 -3.49 -17.33
N ARG A 115 -1.16 -2.93 -17.36
CA ARG A 115 -1.63 -1.86 -16.45
C ARG A 115 -3.04 -2.20 -15.93
N PRO A 116 -3.18 -3.27 -15.11
CA PRO A 116 -4.48 -3.65 -14.61
C PRO A 116 -5.07 -2.56 -13.70
N ALA A 117 -6.37 -2.35 -13.84
CA ALA A 117 -7.13 -1.55 -12.88
C ALA A 117 -7.45 -2.44 -11.68
N VAL A 118 -6.91 -2.07 -10.51
CA VAL A 118 -7.13 -2.77 -9.25
C VAL A 118 -7.99 -1.89 -8.33
N ARG A 119 -9.00 -2.47 -7.72
CA ARG A 119 -9.85 -1.82 -6.70
C ARG A 119 -10.07 -2.75 -5.53
N ALA A 120 -9.57 -2.41 -4.36
CA ALA A 120 -9.95 -3.09 -3.13
C ALA A 120 -11.24 -2.50 -2.56
N GLY A 121 -11.95 -3.33 -1.81
CA GLY A 121 -13.10 -2.95 -1.00
C GLY A 121 -13.25 -3.95 0.16
N PRO A 122 -14.36 -3.85 0.91
CA PRO A 122 -14.61 -4.78 2.02
C PRO A 122 -14.54 -6.23 1.56
N ASN A 123 -13.59 -6.98 2.14
CA ASN A 123 -13.33 -8.40 1.87
C ASN A 123 -13.11 -8.79 0.41
N ARG A 124 -12.73 -7.87 -0.48
CA ARG A 124 -12.48 -8.22 -1.89
C ARG A 124 -11.51 -7.29 -2.58
N ILE A 125 -10.84 -7.81 -3.60
CA ILE A 125 -10.03 -7.06 -4.55
C ILE A 125 -10.51 -7.39 -5.96
N ARG A 126 -10.90 -6.38 -6.72
CA ARG A 126 -11.32 -6.49 -8.12
C ARG A 126 -10.16 -6.14 -9.03
N ILE A 127 -9.89 -6.97 -10.02
CA ILE A 127 -8.83 -6.76 -11.00
C ILE A 127 -9.47 -6.77 -12.40
N LYS A 128 -9.20 -5.73 -13.20
CA LYS A 128 -9.57 -5.64 -14.62
C LYS A 128 -8.32 -5.41 -15.46
N GLY A 129 -8.25 -6.02 -16.65
CA GLY A 129 -7.05 -6.01 -17.48
C GLY A 129 -5.90 -6.80 -16.86
N ALA A 130 -6.20 -7.89 -16.13
CA ALA A 130 -5.19 -8.72 -15.49
C ALA A 130 -4.29 -9.40 -16.54
N PRO A 131 -2.96 -9.43 -16.33
CA PRO A 131 -2.08 -10.16 -17.23
C PRO A 131 -2.29 -11.67 -17.10
N ALA A 132 -2.05 -12.39 -18.20
CA ALA A 132 -1.96 -13.85 -18.17
C ALA A 132 -0.66 -14.30 -17.50
N GLY A 133 -0.68 -15.50 -16.92
CA GLY A 133 0.49 -16.09 -16.24
C GLY A 133 0.74 -15.51 -14.86
N ARG A 134 2.00 -15.49 -14.44
CA ARG A 134 2.40 -15.15 -13.07
C ARG A 134 2.69 -13.67 -12.88
N PHE A 135 2.15 -13.10 -11.81
CA PHE A 135 2.44 -11.75 -11.37
C PHE A 135 2.25 -11.63 -9.85
N THR A 136 2.72 -10.53 -9.26
CA THR A 136 2.52 -10.22 -7.84
C THR A 136 1.67 -8.97 -7.72
N LEU A 137 0.62 -9.05 -6.92
CA LEU A 137 -0.26 -7.96 -6.57
C LEU A 137 0.17 -7.38 -5.21
N LYS A 138 0.40 -6.05 -5.15
CA LYS A 138 0.88 -5.32 -3.96
C LYS A 138 -0.20 -5.12 -2.88
N TYR A 139 -0.79 -6.23 -2.43
CA TYR A 139 -1.66 -6.35 -1.27
C TYR A 139 -1.14 -7.51 -0.43
N HIS A 140 -1.31 -7.47 0.88
CA HIS A 140 -0.83 -8.55 1.74
C HIS A 140 -1.65 -9.84 1.55
N TYR A 141 -0.95 -10.96 1.45
CA TYR A 141 -1.55 -12.28 1.34
C TYR A 141 -2.07 -12.78 2.69
N LEU A 142 -3.20 -13.49 2.64
CA LEU A 142 -3.79 -14.24 3.75
C LEU A 142 -4.25 -15.60 3.21
N ASP A 143 -4.20 -16.63 4.06
CA ASP A 143 -4.65 -17.98 3.68
C ASP A 143 -6.17 -18.07 3.42
N THR A 144 -6.93 -17.08 3.91
CA THR A 144 -8.38 -16.95 3.72
C THR A 144 -8.77 -16.29 2.39
N LEU A 145 -7.80 -16.00 1.52
CA LEU A 145 -8.05 -15.45 0.19
C LEU A 145 -8.40 -16.54 -0.81
N GLU A 146 -9.49 -16.32 -1.53
CA GLU A 146 -9.96 -17.18 -2.62
C GLU A 146 -9.96 -16.42 -3.94
N ALA A 147 -9.72 -17.14 -5.03
CA ALA A 147 -9.80 -16.67 -6.40
C ALA A 147 -10.70 -17.62 -7.20
N PRO A 148 -11.26 -17.19 -8.35
CA PRO A 148 -12.05 -18.07 -9.19
C PRO A 148 -11.21 -19.22 -9.77
N ALA A 149 -11.92 -20.25 -10.26
CA ALA A 149 -11.29 -21.38 -10.95
C ALA A 149 -10.37 -20.90 -12.09
N GLY A 150 -9.19 -21.50 -12.19
CA GLY A 150 -8.17 -21.12 -13.17
C GLY A 150 -7.21 -20.02 -12.71
N VAL A 151 -7.40 -19.47 -11.50
CA VAL A 151 -6.47 -18.54 -10.85
C VAL A 151 -6.02 -19.14 -9.51
N ARG A 152 -4.71 -19.24 -9.31
CA ARG A 152 -4.13 -19.69 -8.03
C ARG A 152 -3.44 -18.53 -7.31
N LEU A 153 -3.69 -18.41 -6.01
CA LEU A 153 -3.01 -17.45 -5.14
C LEU A 153 -1.89 -18.15 -4.36
N PHE A 154 -0.81 -17.43 -4.06
CA PHE A 154 0.29 -17.91 -3.24
C PHE A 154 0.99 -16.74 -2.53
N PRO A 155 1.69 -16.97 -1.39
CA PRO A 155 2.46 -15.92 -0.75
C PRO A 155 3.70 -15.56 -1.58
N ALA A 156 3.78 -14.33 -2.06
CA ALA A 156 4.94 -13.78 -2.74
C ALA A 156 5.75 -12.88 -1.79
N PRO A 157 7.09 -12.98 -1.73
CA PRO A 157 7.89 -12.15 -0.83
C PRO A 157 7.65 -10.65 -1.07
N ALA A 158 7.34 -9.92 -0.01
CA ALA A 158 7.30 -8.47 -0.02
C ALA A 158 8.66 -7.92 0.46
N PRO A 159 9.31 -7.01 -0.30
CA PRO A 159 10.62 -6.49 0.09
C PRO A 159 10.59 -5.87 1.49
N ARG A 160 11.40 -6.42 2.41
CA ARG A 160 11.56 -5.92 3.78
C ARG A 160 10.22 -5.73 4.53
N ASP A 161 9.27 -6.62 4.25
CA ASP A 161 8.01 -6.75 4.98
C ASP A 161 7.81 -8.24 5.32
N PRO A 162 7.58 -8.59 6.60
CA PRO A 162 7.35 -9.98 6.99
C PRO A 162 6.02 -10.53 6.44
N ALA A 163 5.05 -9.68 6.13
CA ALA A 163 3.80 -10.09 5.51
C ALA A 163 3.99 -10.19 3.98
N PRO A 164 3.80 -11.36 3.37
CA PRO A 164 3.96 -11.52 1.93
C PRO A 164 2.91 -10.72 1.15
N PHE A 165 3.24 -10.37 -0.09
CA PHE A 165 2.25 -9.92 -1.07
C PHE A 165 1.50 -11.08 -1.70
N ILE A 166 0.40 -10.79 -2.39
CA ILE A 166 -0.39 -11.80 -3.11
C ILE A 166 0.33 -12.12 -4.43
N GLY A 167 0.93 -13.31 -4.51
CA GLY A 167 1.30 -13.93 -5.77
C GLY A 167 0.05 -14.47 -6.48
N VAL A 168 -0.02 -14.26 -7.79
CA VAL A 168 -1.12 -14.70 -8.64
C VAL A 168 -0.56 -15.52 -9.80
N ASP A 169 -1.12 -16.71 -10.02
CA ASP A 169 -0.91 -17.53 -11.20
C ASP A 169 -2.23 -17.57 -12.00
N ASN A 170 -2.33 -16.72 -13.02
CA ASN A 170 -3.49 -16.60 -13.91
C ASN A 170 -3.28 -17.41 -15.19
N ALA A 171 -3.11 -18.73 -15.03
CA ALA A 171 -2.87 -19.65 -16.14
C ALA A 171 -4.04 -19.70 -17.14
N ALA A 172 -5.27 -19.47 -16.66
CA ALA A 172 -6.46 -19.39 -17.51
C ALA A 172 -6.56 -18.08 -18.34
N GLY A 173 -5.67 -17.11 -18.11
CA GLY A 173 -5.67 -15.85 -18.86
C GLY A 173 -6.91 -14.98 -18.65
N LEU A 174 -7.54 -15.08 -17.47
CA LEU A 174 -8.73 -14.27 -17.15
C LEU A 174 -8.35 -12.79 -17.14
N SER A 175 -8.99 -11.98 -17.98
CA SER A 175 -8.74 -10.54 -18.05
C SER A 175 -9.39 -9.76 -16.90
N SER A 176 -10.40 -10.35 -16.23
CA SER A 176 -11.08 -9.75 -15.10
C SER A 176 -11.49 -10.82 -14.09
N PHE A 177 -11.19 -10.59 -12.81
CA PHE A 177 -11.61 -11.46 -11.72
C PHE A 177 -11.61 -10.74 -10.37
N GLU A 178 -12.19 -11.39 -9.36
CA GLU A 178 -12.16 -10.94 -7.98
C GLU A 178 -11.36 -11.92 -7.12
N ILE A 179 -10.58 -11.38 -6.19
CA ILE A 179 -10.03 -12.12 -5.05
C ILE A 179 -10.90 -11.76 -3.85
N VAL A 180 -11.39 -12.76 -3.11
CA VAL A 180 -12.30 -12.56 -1.99
C VAL A 180 -11.65 -13.08 -0.72
N ASN A 181 -11.74 -12.32 0.37
CA ASN A 181 -11.39 -12.83 1.70
C ASN A 181 -12.63 -13.43 2.34
N THR A 182 -12.65 -14.74 2.56
CA THR A 182 -13.81 -15.42 3.15
C THR A 182 -13.83 -15.34 4.68
N GLY A 183 -12.71 -14.95 5.30
CA GLY A 183 -12.55 -14.89 6.75
C GLY A 183 -12.63 -16.26 7.44
N ARG A 184 -12.70 -17.35 6.67
CA ARG A 184 -12.75 -18.73 7.17
C ARG A 184 -11.38 -19.34 7.00
N LEU A 185 -10.74 -19.66 8.12
CA LEU A 185 -9.67 -20.65 8.14
C LEU A 185 -10.36 -22.02 8.11
N PHE A 186 -9.82 -22.96 7.32
CA PHE A 186 -10.36 -24.29 7.06
C PHE A 186 -10.95 -24.99 8.30
#